data_AF-A0A293MN09-F1
#
_entry.id   AF-A0A293MN09-F1
#
_cell.length_a   1.000
_cell.length_b   1.000
_cell.length_c   1.000
_cell.angle_alpha   90.00
_cell.angle_beta   90.00
_cell.angle_gamma   90.00
#
_symmetry.space_group_name_H-M   'P 1'
#
loop_
_entity.id
_entity.type
_entity.pdbx_description
1 polymer ?
#
loop_
_entity_poly.entity_id
_entity_poly.type
_entity_poly.pdbx_seq_one_letter_code
_entity_poly.pdbx_strand_id
1 'polypeptide(L)'
;MKQQKMEGATTPYVRKLCELFFSSMLDTGSEFSQAFGNSNNCASALVVWCKEQLQTFVKQFSNHVFTTQVPLPVATECILIIRTQCEQLWEIGLELCFVLEKLLKNDVERIITDSSIDAYIYDDVWVYLTSNTIAFCKTFLNLLDDLCKLYTPTTRVLISDAITVTFKAQLRHIDASIANKNFRSSIALIQKNASFLLDILLPIAEQRSKVKLSQPLTFWTDLKQEFASCAPEKSSVKGVSKYSAT
;
A
#
# COMPACT_ATOMS: atom_id res chain seq x y z
N MET A 1 -28.93 -2.19 -11.31
CA MET A 1 -28.60 -2.46 -9.89
C MET A 1 -27.42 -1.58 -9.51
N LYS A 2 -27.57 -0.79 -8.44
CA LYS A 2 -26.75 0.38 -8.11
C LYS A 2 -25.37 -0.03 -7.60
N GLN A 3 -24.31 0.38 -8.29
CA GLN A 3 -22.95 0.39 -7.76
C GLN A 3 -22.88 1.38 -6.60
N GLN A 4 -22.75 0.86 -5.39
CA GLN A 4 -22.69 1.64 -4.16
C GLN A 4 -21.22 1.81 -3.76
N LYS A 5 -20.82 3.07 -3.56
CA LYS A 5 -19.49 3.55 -3.15
C LYS A 5 -18.81 2.61 -2.14
N MET A 6 -17.71 1.99 -2.53
CA MET A 6 -17.02 0.90 -1.82
C MET A 6 -16.03 1.35 -0.73
N GLU A 7 -15.86 2.63 -0.45
CA GLU A 7 -14.80 3.10 0.46
C GLU A 7 -15.03 2.82 1.96
N GLY A 8 -16.19 2.26 2.34
CA GLY A 8 -16.48 1.83 3.71
C GLY A 8 -17.20 0.48 3.82
N ALA A 9 -17.35 -0.25 2.71
CA ALA A 9 -18.14 -1.50 2.67
C ALA A 9 -17.30 -2.77 2.79
N THR A 10 -15.97 -2.68 2.60
CA THR A 10 -15.09 -3.87 2.60
C THR A 10 -15.06 -4.56 3.95
N THR A 11 -14.80 -3.84 5.06
CA THR A 11 -14.76 -4.45 6.40
C THR A 11 -16.10 -5.10 6.77
N PRO A 12 -17.28 -4.43 6.66
CA PRO A 12 -18.56 -5.08 6.97
C PRO A 12 -18.84 -6.29 6.09
N TYR A 13 -18.52 -6.22 4.80
CA TYR A 13 -18.68 -7.34 3.86
C TYR A 13 -17.78 -8.53 4.25
N VAL A 14 -16.49 -8.29 4.45
CA VAL A 14 -15.52 -9.32 4.83
C VAL A 14 -15.88 -9.95 6.16
N ARG A 15 -16.32 -9.15 7.14
CA ARG A 15 -16.82 -9.66 8.42
C ARG A 15 -17.95 -10.66 8.22
N LYS A 16 -18.96 -10.28 7.45
CA LYS A 16 -20.09 -11.18 7.19
C LYS A 16 -19.68 -12.44 6.42
N LEU A 17 -18.79 -12.28 5.43
CA LEU A 17 -18.27 -13.38 4.63
C LEU A 17 -17.48 -14.38 5.49
N CYS A 18 -16.61 -13.89 6.39
CA CYS A 18 -15.90 -14.74 7.33
C CYS A 18 -16.90 -15.45 8.27
N GLU A 19 -17.84 -14.70 8.87
CA GLU A 19 -18.81 -15.28 9.83
C GLU A 19 -19.55 -16.46 9.22
N LEU A 20 -20.06 -16.30 8.00
CA LEU A 20 -20.78 -17.36 7.29
C LEU A 20 -19.90 -18.58 6.99
N PHE A 21 -18.64 -18.36 6.59
CA PHE A 21 -17.73 -19.43 6.25
C PHE A 21 -17.32 -20.24 7.49
N PHE A 22 -16.85 -19.57 8.54
CA PHE A 22 -16.36 -20.25 9.74
C PHE A 22 -17.49 -20.87 10.56
N SER A 23 -18.68 -20.25 10.63
CA SER A 23 -19.82 -20.88 11.29
C SER A 23 -20.24 -22.16 10.57
N SER A 24 -20.34 -22.13 9.23
CA SER A 24 -20.66 -23.32 8.45
C SER A 24 -19.61 -24.42 8.61
N MET A 25 -18.33 -24.06 8.73
CA MET A 25 -17.26 -25.02 8.98
C MET A 25 -17.34 -25.64 10.38
N LEU A 26 -17.64 -24.83 11.41
CA LEU A 26 -17.85 -25.30 12.78
C LEU A 26 -19.03 -26.26 12.86
N ASP A 27 -20.17 -25.90 12.29
CA ASP A 27 -21.38 -26.73 12.25
C ASP A 27 -21.06 -28.07 11.57
N THR A 28 -20.42 -28.03 10.40
CA THR A 28 -20.04 -29.25 9.66
C THR A 28 -19.07 -30.13 10.44
N GLY A 29 -18.08 -29.54 11.13
CA GLY A 29 -17.12 -30.28 11.94
C GLY A 29 -17.75 -30.92 13.18
N SER A 30 -18.71 -30.23 13.80
CA SER A 30 -19.49 -30.74 14.92
C SER A 30 -20.39 -31.91 14.49
N GLU A 31 -21.13 -31.75 13.38
CA GLU A 31 -21.96 -32.82 12.81
C GLU A 31 -21.13 -34.05 12.41
N PHE A 32 -19.96 -33.83 11.81
CA PHE A 32 -19.03 -34.92 11.48
C PHE A 32 -18.58 -35.67 12.73
N SER A 33 -18.20 -34.94 13.77
CA SER A 33 -17.77 -35.52 15.05
C SER A 33 -18.89 -36.32 15.72
N GLN A 34 -20.13 -35.84 15.63
CA GLN A 34 -21.29 -36.55 16.13
C GLN A 34 -21.58 -37.85 15.34
N ALA A 35 -21.48 -37.80 14.01
CA ALA A 35 -21.76 -38.94 13.15
C ALA A 35 -20.68 -40.03 13.21
N PHE A 36 -19.41 -39.64 13.37
CA PHE A 36 -18.25 -40.54 13.25
C PHE A 36 -17.42 -40.66 14.52
N GLY A 37 -17.87 -40.13 15.66
CA GLY A 37 -17.11 -40.10 16.92
C GLY A 37 -16.69 -41.46 17.50
N ASN A 38 -17.36 -42.55 17.10
CA ASN A 38 -16.98 -43.92 17.47
C ASN A 38 -15.93 -44.55 16.52
N SER A 39 -15.48 -43.81 15.49
CA SER A 39 -14.63 -44.30 14.41
C SER A 39 -13.58 -43.26 14.01
N ASN A 40 -12.41 -43.31 14.65
CA ASN A 40 -11.29 -42.39 14.40
C ASN A 40 -10.66 -42.50 12.98
N ASN A 41 -11.06 -43.50 12.20
CA ASN A 41 -10.47 -43.79 10.89
C ASN A 41 -10.74 -42.70 9.83
N CYS A 42 -11.69 -41.79 10.11
CA CYS A 42 -12.16 -40.79 9.13
C CYS A 42 -11.73 -39.35 9.46
N ALA A 43 -11.12 -39.10 10.62
CA ALA A 43 -10.80 -37.74 11.09
C ALA A 43 -9.86 -36.98 10.13
N SER A 44 -8.94 -37.70 9.49
CA SER A 44 -8.04 -37.13 8.47
C SER A 44 -8.80 -36.58 7.25
N ALA A 45 -9.93 -37.18 6.87
CA ALA A 45 -10.75 -36.70 5.76
C ALA A 45 -11.39 -35.34 6.09
N LEU A 46 -11.84 -35.13 7.33
CA LEU A 46 -12.33 -33.83 7.80
C LEU A 46 -11.23 -32.76 7.73
N VAL A 47 -10.03 -33.08 8.23
CA VAL A 47 -8.89 -32.14 8.20
C VAL A 47 -8.53 -31.75 6.77
N VAL A 48 -8.50 -32.71 5.85
CA VAL A 48 -8.23 -32.46 4.42
C VAL A 48 -9.32 -31.57 3.82
N TRP A 49 -10.60 -31.88 4.09
CA TRP A 49 -11.72 -31.08 3.60
C TRP A 49 -11.67 -29.64 4.13
N CYS A 50 -11.49 -29.44 5.44
CA CYS A 50 -11.41 -28.08 6.02
C CYS A 50 -10.26 -27.26 5.42
N LYS A 51 -9.11 -27.90 5.17
CA LYS A 51 -7.97 -27.27 4.51
C LYS A 51 -8.32 -26.82 3.08
N GLU A 52 -8.96 -27.67 2.29
CA GLU A 52 -9.36 -27.34 0.90
C GLU A 52 -10.41 -26.23 0.85
N GLN A 53 -11.37 -26.25 1.78
CA GLN A 53 -12.35 -25.17 1.94
C GLN A 53 -11.67 -23.85 2.30
N LEU A 54 -10.73 -23.87 3.26
CA LEU A 54 -9.98 -22.68 3.67
C LEU A 54 -9.14 -22.13 2.51
N GLN A 55 -8.50 -22.98 1.71
CA GLN A 55 -7.76 -22.55 0.52
C GLN A 55 -8.65 -21.83 -0.50
N THR A 56 -9.83 -22.37 -0.77
CA THR A 56 -10.80 -21.77 -1.70
C THR A 56 -11.31 -20.44 -1.17
N PHE A 57 -11.62 -20.39 0.13
CA PHE A 57 -12.08 -19.19 0.81
C PHE A 57 -11.03 -18.07 0.80
N VAL A 58 -9.78 -18.38 1.18
CA VAL A 58 -8.70 -17.38 1.22
C VAL A 58 -8.45 -16.78 -0.16
N LYS A 59 -8.56 -17.57 -1.24
CA LYS A 59 -8.46 -17.03 -2.61
C LYS A 59 -9.54 -15.98 -2.90
N GLN A 60 -10.77 -16.21 -2.44
CA GLN A 60 -11.87 -15.24 -2.61
C GLN A 60 -11.67 -14.01 -1.73
N PHE A 61 -11.30 -14.22 -0.46
CA PHE A 61 -10.94 -13.16 0.48
C PHE A 61 -9.85 -12.26 -0.10
N SER A 62 -8.77 -12.84 -0.63
CA SER A 62 -7.64 -12.08 -1.17
C SER A 62 -8.04 -11.17 -2.32
N ASN A 63 -8.95 -11.63 -3.20
CA ASN A 63 -9.47 -10.83 -4.31
C ASN A 63 -10.29 -9.61 -3.85
N HIS A 64 -10.81 -9.62 -2.63
CA HIS A 64 -11.59 -8.50 -2.09
C HIS A 64 -10.71 -7.56 -1.25
N VAL A 65 -9.72 -8.11 -0.55
CA VAL A 65 -8.91 -7.38 0.44
C VAL A 65 -7.62 -6.82 -0.14
N PHE A 66 -6.90 -7.57 -0.98
CA PHE A 66 -5.57 -7.17 -1.47
C PHE A 66 -5.64 -6.53 -2.87
N THR A 67 -6.57 -5.60 -3.03
CA THR A 67 -6.74 -4.81 -4.27
C THR A 67 -6.15 -3.41 -4.11
N THR A 68 -5.87 -2.73 -5.22
CA THR A 68 -5.34 -1.35 -5.23
C THR A 68 -6.28 -0.32 -4.63
N GLN A 69 -7.56 -0.67 -4.43
CA GLN A 69 -8.59 0.23 -3.91
C GLN A 69 -8.76 0.12 -2.39
N VAL A 70 -8.29 -0.97 -1.77
CA VAL A 70 -8.42 -1.19 -0.34
C VAL A 70 -7.18 -0.63 0.37
N PRO A 71 -7.34 0.38 1.25
CA PRO A 71 -6.20 0.93 2.00
C PRO A 71 -5.63 -0.08 3.00
N LEU A 72 -4.32 0.00 3.27
CA LEU A 72 -3.63 -0.87 4.23
C LEU A 72 -4.32 -0.97 5.61
N PRO A 73 -4.85 0.10 6.22
CA PRO A 73 -5.57 -0.01 7.49
C PRO A 73 -6.83 -0.90 7.40
N VAL A 74 -7.58 -0.81 6.30
CA VAL A 74 -8.78 -1.62 6.06
C VAL A 74 -8.39 -3.08 5.81
N ALA A 75 -7.32 -3.32 5.04
CA ALA A 75 -6.79 -4.65 4.83
C ALA A 75 -6.30 -5.30 6.13
N THR A 76 -5.59 -4.53 6.98
CA THR A 76 -5.15 -4.96 8.31
C THR A 76 -6.33 -5.38 9.20
N GLU A 77 -7.39 -4.59 9.21
CA GLU A 77 -8.62 -4.92 9.94
C GLU A 77 -9.26 -6.21 9.41
N CYS A 78 -9.35 -6.37 8.09
CA CYS A 78 -9.87 -7.58 7.45
C CYS A 78 -9.03 -8.84 7.80
N ILE A 79 -7.70 -8.71 7.82
CA ILE A 79 -6.77 -9.79 8.21
C ILE A 79 -6.97 -10.17 9.68
N LEU A 80 -7.19 -9.19 10.56
CA LEU A 80 -7.47 -9.46 11.96
C LEU A 80 -8.78 -10.25 12.12
N ILE A 81 -9.84 -9.87 11.39
CA ILE A 81 -11.13 -10.55 11.43
C ILE A 81 -11.02 -12.02 11.03
N ILE A 82 -10.38 -12.32 9.88
CA ILE A 82 -10.23 -13.71 9.41
C ILE A 82 -9.38 -14.56 10.37
N ARG A 83 -8.34 -13.97 11.00
CA ARG A 83 -7.53 -14.65 12.02
C ARG A 83 -8.35 -15.01 13.25
N THR A 84 -9.06 -14.05 13.82
CA THR A 84 -9.88 -14.26 15.02
C THR A 84 -10.96 -15.31 14.80
N GLN A 85 -11.55 -15.39 13.61
CA GLN A 85 -12.54 -16.43 13.33
C GLN A 85 -11.92 -17.80 13.02
N CYS A 86 -10.75 -17.83 12.38
CA CYS A 86 -10.02 -19.07 12.19
C CYS A 86 -9.56 -19.68 13.52
N GLU A 87 -9.24 -18.84 14.51
CA GLU A 87 -8.92 -19.30 15.86
C GLU A 87 -10.06 -20.12 16.45
N GLN A 88 -11.33 -19.73 16.25
CA GLN A 88 -12.53 -20.41 16.79
C GLN A 88 -12.66 -21.88 16.37
N LEU A 89 -12.01 -22.30 15.28
CA LEU A 89 -11.98 -23.70 14.86
C LEU A 89 -11.32 -24.64 15.89
N TRP A 90 -10.60 -24.09 16.88
CA TRP A 90 -10.11 -24.83 18.03
C TRP A 90 -11.22 -25.58 18.79
N GLU A 91 -12.45 -25.06 18.78
CA GLU A 91 -13.61 -25.65 19.47
C GLU A 91 -13.96 -27.05 18.97
N ILE A 92 -13.68 -27.33 17.70
CA ILE A 92 -13.84 -28.64 17.07
C ILE A 92 -12.51 -29.40 16.94
N GLY A 93 -11.46 -28.95 17.64
CA GLY A 93 -10.14 -29.57 17.65
C GLY A 93 -9.30 -29.34 16.40
N LEU A 94 -9.63 -28.32 15.59
CA LEU A 94 -8.91 -28.00 14.36
C LEU A 94 -8.02 -26.76 14.54
N GLU A 95 -6.71 -26.91 14.31
CA GLU A 95 -5.75 -25.80 14.31
C GLU A 95 -5.35 -25.45 12.88
N LEU A 96 -6.07 -24.51 12.26
CA LEU A 96 -5.83 -24.09 10.86
C LEU A 96 -5.17 -22.72 10.73
N CYS A 97 -4.89 -22.02 11.84
CA CYS A 97 -4.27 -20.69 11.81
C CYS A 97 -2.94 -20.70 11.06
N PHE A 98 -2.09 -21.70 11.26
CA PHE A 98 -0.83 -21.83 10.52
C PHE A 98 -1.04 -21.97 9.00
N VAL A 99 -2.09 -22.68 8.58
CA VAL A 99 -2.45 -22.82 7.17
C VAL A 99 -2.93 -21.49 6.61
N LEU A 100 -3.76 -20.76 7.35
CA LEU A 100 -4.22 -19.42 7.00
C LEU A 100 -3.04 -18.46 6.80
N GLU A 101 -2.09 -18.41 7.75
CA GLU A 101 -0.89 -17.58 7.65
C GLU A 101 -0.08 -17.88 6.39
N LYS A 102 0.12 -19.17 6.09
CA LYS A 102 0.86 -19.59 4.89
C LYS A 102 0.16 -19.16 3.61
N LEU A 103 -1.17 -19.17 3.57
CA LEU A 103 -1.95 -18.75 2.40
C LEU A 103 -1.93 -17.23 2.21
N LEU A 104 -1.96 -16.46 3.30
CA LEU A 104 -1.94 -14.99 3.27
C LEU A 104 -0.54 -14.39 3.07
N LYS A 105 0.52 -15.14 3.35
CA LYS A 105 1.91 -14.66 3.40
C LYS A 105 2.28 -13.74 2.23
N ASN A 106 2.15 -14.21 1.00
CA ASN A 106 2.59 -13.47 -0.18
C ASN A 106 1.79 -12.17 -0.38
N ASP A 107 0.49 -12.20 -0.09
CA ASP A 107 -0.37 -11.02 -0.20
C ASP A 107 -0.06 -9.99 0.89
N VAL A 108 0.24 -10.44 2.11
CA VAL A 108 0.66 -9.59 3.23
C VAL A 108 2.03 -8.96 2.97
N GLU A 109 3.00 -9.73 2.50
CA GLU A 109 4.32 -9.20 2.11
C GLU A 109 4.17 -8.13 1.02
N ARG A 110 3.38 -8.42 -0.02
CA ARG A 110 3.12 -7.49 -1.12
C ARG A 110 2.48 -6.18 -0.65
N ILE A 111 1.40 -6.22 0.14
CA ILE A 111 0.71 -4.99 0.57
C ILE A 111 1.58 -4.14 1.51
N ILE A 112 2.46 -4.76 2.31
CA ILE A 112 3.43 -4.04 3.15
C ILE A 112 4.46 -3.33 2.27
N THR A 113 5.00 -4.02 1.26
CA THR A 113 5.96 -3.43 0.32
C THR A 113 5.33 -2.31 -0.50
N ASP A 114 4.14 -2.51 -1.08
CA ASP A 114 3.43 -1.49 -1.88
C ASP A 114 3.10 -0.22 -1.08
N SER A 115 2.96 -0.38 0.25
CA SER A 115 2.71 0.72 1.20
C SER A 115 4.00 1.39 1.70
N SER A 116 5.17 0.77 1.51
CA SER A 116 6.44 1.34 1.92
C SER A 116 6.95 2.34 0.89
N ILE A 117 7.69 3.36 1.34
CA ILE A 117 8.35 4.30 0.43
C ILE A 117 9.41 3.58 -0.41
N ASP A 118 9.99 2.49 0.10
CA ASP A 118 11.07 1.75 -0.55
C ASP A 118 10.61 1.13 -1.88
N ALA A 119 9.34 0.75 -2.02
CA ALA A 119 8.79 0.31 -3.31
C ALA A 119 8.79 1.41 -4.40
N TYR A 120 8.91 2.68 -3.98
CA TYR A 120 8.97 3.84 -4.86
C TYR A 120 10.41 4.36 -5.05
N ILE A 121 11.41 3.73 -4.41
CA ILE A 121 12.83 4.02 -4.59
C ILE A 121 13.38 3.00 -5.60
N TYR A 122 13.56 3.41 -6.85
CA TYR A 122 14.17 2.58 -7.90
C TYR A 122 15.64 2.27 -7.57
N ASP A 123 16.03 1.00 -7.75
CA ASP A 123 17.39 0.42 -7.77
C ASP A 123 18.51 1.19 -7.02
N ASP A 124 18.88 0.65 -5.85
CA ASP A 124 20.22 0.68 -5.25
C ASP A 124 21.00 2.01 -5.18
N VAL A 125 20.31 3.14 -5.13
CA VAL A 125 20.88 4.38 -4.61
C VAL A 125 20.18 4.69 -3.30
N TRP A 126 20.77 4.24 -2.19
CA TRP A 126 20.38 4.67 -0.84
C TRP A 126 20.53 6.19 -0.75
N VAL A 127 19.47 6.92 -1.10
CA VAL A 127 19.40 8.34 -0.86
C VAL A 127 19.30 8.46 0.66
N TYR A 128 20.32 9.05 1.29
CA TYR A 128 20.25 9.48 2.68
C TYR A 128 19.16 10.55 2.80
N LEU A 129 17.91 10.11 2.88
CA LEU A 129 16.74 10.97 3.09
C LEU A 129 16.63 11.30 4.57
N THR A 130 16.30 12.55 4.85
CA THR A 130 16.02 12.98 6.22
C THR A 130 14.66 12.46 6.67
N SER A 131 14.49 12.20 7.98
CA SER A 131 13.24 11.69 8.53
C SER A 131 12.02 12.56 8.20
N ASN A 132 12.20 13.88 8.11
CA ASN A 132 11.13 14.80 7.70
C ASN A 132 10.73 14.62 6.22
N THR A 133 11.67 14.33 5.32
CA THR A 133 11.40 14.08 3.89
C THR A 133 10.67 12.75 3.73
N ILE A 134 11.10 11.71 4.44
CA ILE A 134 10.41 10.41 4.45
C ILE A 134 8.98 10.56 4.99
N ALA A 135 8.81 11.25 6.12
CA ALA A 135 7.49 11.50 6.69
C ALA A 135 6.59 12.30 5.72
N PHE A 136 7.15 13.33 5.08
CA PHE A 136 6.44 14.10 4.06
C PHE A 136 5.98 13.21 2.89
N CYS A 137 6.85 12.35 2.34
CA CYS A 137 6.51 11.47 1.22
C CYS A 137 5.29 10.60 1.54
N LYS A 138 5.29 9.95 2.71
CA LYS A 138 4.18 9.13 3.20
C LYS A 138 2.88 9.93 3.29
N THR A 139 2.92 11.04 4.01
CA THR A 139 1.73 11.88 4.24
C THR A 139 1.21 12.49 2.94
N PHE A 140 2.11 12.91 2.05
CA PHE A 140 1.76 13.48 0.76
C PHE A 140 1.11 12.46 -0.18
N LEU A 141 1.64 11.24 -0.28
CA LEU A 141 1.05 10.18 -1.12
C LEU A 141 -0.33 9.74 -0.59
N ASN A 142 -0.51 9.67 0.73
CA ASN A 142 -1.82 9.39 1.34
C ASN A 142 -2.82 10.50 1.03
N LEU A 143 -2.42 11.78 1.20
CA LEU A 143 -3.25 12.92 0.83
C LEU A 143 -3.63 12.89 -0.64
N LEU A 144 -2.66 12.61 -1.53
CA LEU A 144 -2.91 12.49 -2.97
C LEU A 144 -3.95 11.44 -3.27
N ASP A 145 -3.84 10.26 -2.65
CA ASP A 145 -4.78 9.17 -2.83
C ASP A 145 -6.19 9.56 -2.40
N ASP A 146 -6.32 10.14 -1.21
CA ASP A 146 -7.59 10.59 -0.65
C ASP A 146 -8.23 11.69 -1.49
N LEU A 147 -7.43 12.64 -2.00
CA LEU A 147 -7.93 13.67 -2.92
C LEU A 147 -8.35 13.09 -4.27
N CYS A 148 -7.64 12.09 -4.81
CA CYS A 148 -8.01 11.44 -6.06
C CYS A 148 -9.37 10.73 -5.96
N LYS A 149 -9.72 10.18 -4.80
CA LYS A 149 -11.03 9.53 -4.56
C LYS A 149 -12.18 10.55 -4.53
N LEU A 150 -11.90 11.78 -4.12
CA LEU A 150 -12.85 12.91 -4.11
C LEU A 150 -12.95 13.64 -5.45
N TYR A 151 -12.28 13.13 -6.50
CA TYR A 151 -12.20 13.80 -7.77
C TYR A 151 -13.55 13.86 -8.50
N THR A 152 -13.95 15.09 -8.81
CA THR A 152 -15.04 15.43 -9.72
C THR A 152 -14.60 16.65 -10.55
N PRO A 153 -15.24 16.93 -11.70
CA PRO A 153 -14.93 18.15 -12.46
C PRO A 153 -15.04 19.44 -11.62
N THR A 154 -15.97 19.48 -10.67
CA THR A 154 -16.19 20.64 -9.78
C THR A 154 -15.11 20.76 -8.70
N THR A 155 -14.60 19.64 -8.18
CA THR A 155 -13.55 19.63 -7.13
C THR A 155 -12.13 19.65 -7.68
N ARG A 156 -11.96 19.53 -9.01
CA ARG A 156 -10.65 19.44 -9.68
C ARG A 156 -9.69 20.57 -9.30
N VAL A 157 -10.16 21.82 -9.33
CA VAL A 157 -9.30 23.00 -9.02
C VAL A 157 -8.87 22.95 -7.56
N LEU A 158 -9.80 22.65 -6.64
CA LEU A 158 -9.50 22.53 -5.20
C LEU A 158 -8.49 21.42 -4.91
N ILE A 159 -8.62 20.26 -5.57
CA ILE A 159 -7.68 19.14 -5.44
C ILE A 159 -6.31 19.55 -5.98
N SER A 160 -6.27 20.18 -7.15
CA SER A 160 -5.04 20.68 -7.77
C SER A 160 -4.31 21.66 -6.85
N ASP A 161 -5.05 22.61 -6.28
CA ASP A 161 -4.51 23.62 -5.36
C ASP A 161 -4.02 22.98 -4.06
N ALA A 162 -4.77 22.04 -3.48
CA ALA A 162 -4.35 21.33 -2.27
C ALA A 162 -3.02 20.58 -2.48
N ILE A 163 -2.92 19.78 -3.55
CA ILE A 163 -1.69 19.05 -3.89
C ILE A 163 -0.53 20.03 -4.11
N THR A 164 -0.78 21.09 -4.88
CA THR A 164 0.22 22.11 -5.20
C THR A 164 0.72 22.82 -3.95
N VAL A 165 -0.18 23.32 -3.09
CA VAL A 165 0.16 24.03 -1.87
C VAL A 165 0.93 23.14 -0.91
N THR A 166 0.49 21.89 -0.71
CA THR A 166 1.18 20.95 0.18
C THR A 166 2.60 20.66 -0.29
N PHE A 167 2.79 20.40 -1.59
CA PHE A 167 4.14 20.12 -2.11
C PHE A 167 5.05 21.36 -2.09
N LYS A 168 4.52 22.53 -2.49
CA LYS A 168 5.26 23.80 -2.42
C LYS A 168 5.68 24.14 -1.00
N ALA A 169 4.86 23.85 0.01
CA ALA A 169 5.20 24.10 1.40
C ALA A 169 6.48 23.33 1.81
N GLN A 170 6.61 22.06 1.43
CA GLN A 170 7.80 21.27 1.71
C GLN A 170 9.04 21.78 0.96
N LEU A 171 8.89 22.14 -0.31
CA LEU A 171 10.00 22.67 -1.09
C LEU A 171 10.47 24.03 -0.57
N ARG A 172 9.55 24.91 -0.14
CA ARG A 172 9.89 26.18 0.52
C ARG A 172 10.60 25.97 1.85
N HIS A 173 10.20 24.95 2.61
CA HIS A 173 10.92 24.58 3.83
C HIS A 173 12.35 24.13 3.52
N ILE A 174 12.55 23.38 2.44
CA ILE A 174 13.88 22.97 1.98
C ILE A 174 14.70 24.19 1.52
N ASP A 175 14.13 25.08 0.71
CA ASP A 175 14.80 26.30 0.24
C ASP A 175 15.23 27.19 1.42
N ALA A 176 14.34 27.39 2.40
CA ALA A 176 14.66 28.09 3.64
C ALA A 176 15.77 27.39 4.44
N SER A 177 15.83 26.05 4.41
CA SER A 177 16.89 25.27 5.06
C SER A 177 18.23 25.41 4.34
N ILE A 178 18.25 25.54 3.01
CA ILE A 178 19.46 25.81 2.23
C ILE A 178 20.01 27.20 2.56
N ALA A 179 19.14 28.21 2.69
CA ALA A 179 19.53 29.57 3.03
C ALA A 179 20.00 29.73 4.49
N ASN A 180 19.69 28.77 5.36
CA ASN A 180 19.99 28.85 6.79
C ASN A 180 21.46 28.51 7.08
N LYS A 181 22.16 29.47 7.71
CA LYS A 181 23.59 29.36 8.06
C LYS A 181 23.91 28.16 8.96
N ASN A 182 22.94 27.69 9.76
CA ASN A 182 23.13 26.55 10.66
C ASN A 182 23.28 25.21 9.92
N PHE A 183 22.86 25.13 8.65
CA PHE A 183 22.87 23.89 7.88
C PHE A 183 23.97 23.83 6.83
N ARG A 184 24.97 24.73 6.87
CA ARG A 184 26.07 24.80 5.89
C ARG A 184 26.76 23.46 5.61
N SER A 185 27.01 22.67 6.66
CA SER A 185 27.63 21.33 6.54
C SER A 185 26.72 20.28 5.90
N SER A 186 25.41 20.50 5.92
CA SER A 186 24.39 19.56 5.46
C SER A 186 23.70 20.00 4.16
N ILE A 187 24.13 21.10 3.53
CA ILE A 187 23.52 21.62 2.28
C ILE A 187 23.45 20.53 1.20
N ALA A 188 24.52 19.75 1.01
CA ALA A 188 24.54 18.67 0.03
C ALA A 188 23.48 17.59 0.29
N LEU A 189 23.22 17.27 1.57
CA LEU A 189 22.15 16.35 1.96
C LEU A 189 20.78 16.96 1.68
N ILE A 190 20.57 18.23 2.05
CA ILE A 190 19.31 18.95 1.85
C ILE A 190 18.97 19.06 0.35
N GLN A 191 19.98 19.35 -0.48
CA GLN A 191 19.89 19.37 -1.93
C GLN A 191 19.57 18.01 -2.55
N LYS A 192 20.13 16.91 -2.01
CA LYS A 192 19.73 15.55 -2.40
C LYS A 192 18.28 15.26 -2.05
N ASN A 193 17.79 15.73 -0.89
CA ASN A 193 16.37 15.60 -0.52
C ASN A 193 15.47 16.42 -1.48
N ALA A 194 15.87 17.64 -1.87
CA ALA A 194 15.17 18.42 -2.89
C ALA A 194 15.08 17.67 -4.23
N SER A 195 16.21 17.12 -4.69
CA SER A 195 16.30 16.34 -5.92
C SER A 195 15.39 15.13 -5.88
N PHE A 196 15.41 14.38 -4.77
CA PHE A 196 14.52 13.23 -4.59
C PHE A 196 13.04 13.63 -4.71
N LEU A 197 12.62 14.73 -4.06
CA LEU A 197 11.24 15.18 -4.16
C LEU A 197 10.87 15.55 -5.61
N LEU A 198 11.73 16.28 -6.33
CA LEU A 198 11.44 16.78 -7.68
C LEU A 198 11.61 15.74 -8.81
N ASP A 199 12.57 14.84 -8.67
CA ASP A 199 12.94 13.86 -9.70
C ASP A 199 12.36 12.47 -9.47
N ILE A 200 11.98 12.13 -8.23
CA ILE A 200 11.42 10.81 -7.88
C ILE A 200 9.98 10.93 -7.39
N LEU A 201 9.73 11.64 -6.28
CA LEU A 201 8.40 11.69 -5.68
C LEU A 201 7.37 12.36 -6.60
N LEU A 202 7.73 13.50 -7.21
CA LEU A 202 6.81 14.29 -8.04
C LEU A 202 6.34 13.52 -9.29
N PRO A 203 7.21 12.87 -10.09
CA PRO A 203 6.76 11.99 -11.18
C PRO A 203 5.91 10.80 -10.72
N ILE A 204 6.23 10.20 -9.58
CA ILE A 204 5.44 9.10 -9.01
C ILE A 204 4.03 9.57 -8.63
N ALA A 205 3.92 10.73 -8.00
CA ALA A 205 2.64 11.36 -7.68
C ALA A 205 1.84 11.69 -8.95
N GLU A 206 2.48 12.24 -9.97
CA GLU A 206 1.85 12.50 -11.27
C GLU A 206 1.30 11.20 -11.88
N GLN A 207 2.11 10.14 -11.96
CA GLN A 207 1.70 8.86 -12.53
C GLN A 207 0.55 8.24 -11.73
N ARG A 208 0.61 8.27 -10.40
CA ARG A 208 -0.44 7.76 -9.51
C ARG A 208 -1.75 8.49 -9.71
N SER A 209 -1.71 9.81 -9.89
CA SER A 209 -2.90 10.61 -10.23
C SER A 209 -3.45 10.25 -11.60
N LYS A 210 -2.61 10.06 -12.62
CA LYS A 210 -3.04 9.69 -13.98
C LYS A 210 -3.77 8.36 -14.04
N VAL A 211 -3.30 7.36 -13.29
CA VAL A 211 -3.96 6.03 -13.24
C VAL A 211 -5.35 6.11 -12.61
N LYS A 212 -5.54 6.99 -11.62
CA LYS A 212 -6.80 7.12 -10.89
C LYS A 212 -7.79 8.10 -11.52
N LEU A 213 -7.33 9.03 -12.36
CA LEU A 213 -8.13 10.13 -12.90
C LEU A 213 -8.38 9.97 -14.40
N SER A 214 -9.62 10.23 -14.83
CA SER A 214 -9.98 10.23 -16.26
C SER A 214 -9.37 11.39 -17.05
N GLN A 215 -9.00 12.47 -16.36
CA GLN A 215 -8.34 13.64 -16.95
C GLN A 215 -7.08 13.97 -16.15
N PRO A 216 -5.93 14.18 -16.81
CA PRO A 216 -4.67 14.46 -16.13
C PRO A 216 -4.64 15.86 -15.53
N LEU A 217 -4.02 15.98 -14.35
CA LEU A 217 -3.63 17.26 -13.74
C LEU A 217 -2.38 17.80 -14.45
N THR A 218 -2.28 19.14 -14.60
CA THR A 218 -1.28 19.77 -15.49
C THR A 218 -0.21 20.61 -14.77
N PHE A 219 -0.34 20.84 -13.46
CA PHE A 219 0.55 21.72 -12.69
C PHE A 219 1.93 21.12 -12.38
N TRP A 220 2.16 19.83 -12.66
CA TRP A 220 3.36 19.09 -12.27
C TRP A 220 4.65 19.70 -12.84
N THR A 221 4.61 20.08 -14.13
CA THR A 221 5.78 20.65 -14.82
C THR A 221 6.12 22.03 -14.28
N ASP A 222 5.10 22.87 -14.05
CA ASP A 222 5.28 24.22 -13.49
C ASP A 222 5.91 24.15 -12.10
N LEU A 223 5.44 23.22 -11.27
CA LEU A 223 5.97 23.01 -9.93
C LEU A 223 7.42 22.52 -9.94
N LYS A 224 7.77 21.65 -10.89
CA LYS A 224 9.15 21.19 -11.07
C LYS A 224 10.07 22.32 -11.48
N GLN A 225 9.61 23.19 -12.38
CA GLN A 225 10.39 24.31 -12.89
C GLN A 225 10.61 25.40 -11.83
N GLU A 226 9.59 25.70 -11.01
CA GLU A 226 9.65 26.71 -9.95
C GLU A 226 10.76 26.44 -8.92
N PHE A 227 11.04 25.17 -8.62
CA PHE A 227 12.02 24.76 -7.61
C PHE A 227 13.26 24.07 -8.17
N ALA A 228 13.49 24.17 -9.48
CA ALA A 228 14.66 23.56 -10.13
C ALA A 228 15.99 24.02 -9.51
N SER A 229 16.05 25.25 -8.98
CA SER A 229 17.23 25.81 -8.30
C SER A 229 17.59 25.14 -6.96
N CYS A 230 16.64 24.46 -6.32
CA CYS A 230 16.85 23.77 -5.04
C CYS A 230 17.60 22.44 -5.22
N ALA A 231 17.57 21.87 -6.41
CA ALA A 231 18.29 20.66 -6.77
C ALA A 231 19.61 21.02 -7.49
N PRO A 232 20.72 20.32 -7.21
CA PRO A 232 21.94 20.46 -8.00
C PRO A 232 21.64 20.19 -9.47
N GLU A 233 22.23 21.00 -10.36
CA GLU A 233 22.17 20.76 -11.80
C GLU A 233 22.59 19.32 -12.08
N LYS A 234 21.81 18.61 -12.89
CA LYS A 234 22.17 17.27 -13.35
C LYS A 234 23.55 17.37 -13.99
N SER A 235 24.56 16.81 -13.33
CA SER A 235 25.84 16.60 -13.97
C SER A 235 25.55 15.78 -15.22
N SER A 236 25.75 16.39 -16.39
CA SER A 236 25.74 15.68 -17.65
C SER A 236 26.63 14.45 -17.45
N VAL A 237 26.07 13.26 -17.56
CA VAL A 237 26.85 12.03 -17.63
C VAL A 237 27.77 12.20 -18.83
N LYS A 238 29.01 12.65 -18.59
CA LYS A 238 30.06 12.61 -19.61
C LYS A 238 30.22 11.13 -19.92
N GLY A 239 29.84 10.75 -21.13
CA GLY A 239 29.93 9.38 -21.62
C GLY A 239 31.28 8.81 -21.24
N VAL A 240 31.26 7.71 -20.49
CA VAL A 240 32.44 6.92 -20.20
C VAL A 240 33.01 6.51 -21.56
N SER A 241 34.14 7.10 -21.90
CA SER A 241 34.91 6.76 -23.09
C SER A 241 35.20 5.26 -23.04
N LYS A 242 34.86 4.57 -24.13
CA LYS A 242 35.15 3.15 -24.34
C LYS A 242 36.61 2.87 -24.02
N TYR A 243 36.87 1.94 -23.12
CA TYR A 243 38.21 1.37 -22.98
C TYR A 243 38.55 0.64 -24.30
N SER A 244 39.58 1.14 -24.97
CA SER A 244 40.28 0.46 -26.06
C SER A 244 40.97 -0.78 -25.51
N ALA A 245 40.65 -1.93 -26.12
CA ALA A 245 41.36 -3.18 -25.90
C ALA A 245 42.75 -3.11 -26.56
N THR A 246 43.77 -3.44 -25.77
CA THR A 246 45.06 -3.97 -26.22
C THR A 246 45.41 -5.12 -25.32
#